data_AF-A0A0K2VZI9-F1
#
_entry.id   AF-A0A0K2VZI9-F1
#
_cell.length_a   1.000
_cell.length_b   1.000
_cell.length_c   1.000
_cell.angle_alpha   90.00
_cell.angle_beta   90.00
_cell.angle_gamma   90.00
#
_symmetry.space_group_name_H-M   'P 1'
#
loop_
_entity.id
_entity.type
_entity.pdbx_description
1 polymer ?
#
loop_
_entity_poly.entity_id
_entity_poly.type
_entity_poly.pdbx_seq_one_letter_code
_entity_poly.pdbx_strand_id
1 'polypeptide(L)'
;MKAQAFGSPIFVKRAAYVVQEIANLEDAIDFLDEWPEDRRDLIHETALKACCDAYGGHKPLSAARAAFYGFAVDCRLQDGQWQTVSVNSDS
;
A
#
# COMPACT_ATOMS: atom_id res chain seq x y z
N MET A 1 11.47 11.82 12.63
CA MET A 1 10.62 12.36 11.55
C MET A 1 9.18 11.96 11.87
N LYS A 2 8.17 12.78 11.54
CA LYS A 2 6.78 12.39 11.83
C LYS A 2 6.33 11.41 10.76
N ALA A 3 6.21 10.13 11.10
CA ALA A 3 5.55 9.16 10.24
C ALA A 3 4.17 9.71 9.91
N GLN A 4 3.94 10.05 8.65
CA GLN A 4 2.64 10.51 8.20
C GLN A 4 1.72 9.29 8.14
N ALA A 5 1.14 8.98 9.30
CA ALA A 5 0.27 7.82 9.47
C ALA A 5 -1.03 8.01 8.68
N PHE A 6 -1.47 6.92 8.05
CA PHE A 6 -2.81 6.84 7.53
C PHE A 6 -3.80 6.80 8.69
N GLY A 7 -4.95 7.47 8.53
CA GLY A 7 -6.01 7.44 9.55
C GLY A 7 -6.60 6.04 9.78
N SER A 8 -6.36 5.10 8.85
CA SER A 8 -6.63 3.68 9.06
C SER A 8 -5.59 2.86 8.32
N PRO A 9 -4.93 1.90 8.99
CA PRO A 9 -3.93 1.05 8.38
C PRO A 9 -4.53 0.15 7.28
N ILE A 10 -3.73 -0.17 6.28
CA ILE A 10 -4.08 -1.10 5.21
C ILE A 10 -3.33 -2.40 5.44
N PHE A 11 -4.03 -3.52 5.46
CA PHE A 11 -3.40 -4.84 5.63
C PHE A 11 -3.29 -5.53 4.27
N VAL A 12 -2.05 -5.74 3.85
CA VAL A 12 -1.68 -6.44 2.62
C VAL A 12 -1.06 -7.77 2.96
N LYS A 13 -1.44 -8.82 2.24
CA LYS A 13 -0.87 -10.14 2.41
C LYS A 13 0.30 -10.28 1.41
N ARG A 14 1.47 -10.79 1.86
CA ARG A 14 2.74 -10.96 1.08
C ARG A 14 3.26 -12.38 0.96
N ALA A 15 2.79 -13.30 1.79
CA ALA A 15 2.96 -14.75 1.65
C ALA A 15 1.66 -15.45 2.09
N ALA A 16 1.53 -16.76 1.85
CA ALA A 16 0.40 -17.56 2.31
C ALA A 16 -0.01 -17.28 3.78
N TYR A 17 0.94 -16.83 4.61
CA TYR A 17 0.74 -16.51 6.03
C TYR A 17 1.31 -15.15 6.48
N VAL A 18 1.91 -14.35 5.59
CA VAL A 18 2.48 -13.05 5.98
C VAL A 18 1.48 -11.95 5.64
N VAL A 19 0.95 -11.30 6.67
CA VAL A 19 0.19 -10.05 6.54
C VAL A 19 1.10 -8.92 7.01
N GLN A 20 1.22 -7.89 6.21
CA GLN A 20 1.89 -6.66 6.56
C GLN A 20 0.86 -5.56 6.78
N GLU A 21 1.05 -4.85 7.89
CA GLU A 21 0.33 -3.64 8.19
C GLU A 21 1.04 -2.45 7.56
N ILE A 22 0.29 -1.66 6.81
CA ILE A 22 0.74 -0.41 6.20
C ILE A 22 0.02 0.71 6.94
N ALA A 23 0.66 1.23 7.99
CA ALA A 23 0.08 2.24 8.86
C ALA A 23 0.47 3.65 8.46
N ASN A 24 1.53 3.81 7.65
CA ASN A 24 2.06 5.11 7.26
C ASN A 24 2.62 5.10 5.81
N LEU A 25 3.04 6.28 5.34
CA LEU A 25 3.65 6.42 4.01
C LEU A 25 4.97 5.68 3.84
N GLU A 26 5.80 5.64 4.87
CA GLU A 26 7.11 4.98 4.85
C GLU A 26 6.92 3.48 4.65
N ASP A 27 6.03 2.84 5.43
CA ASP A 27 5.66 1.43 5.27
C ASP A 27 5.14 1.15 3.85
N ALA A 28 4.37 2.07 3.28
CA ALA A 28 3.80 1.94 1.93
C ALA A 28 4.88 2.02 0.84
N ILE A 29 5.83 2.96 0.98
CA ILE A 29 6.95 3.14 0.06
C ILE A 29 7.86 1.92 0.14
N ASP A 30 8.26 1.50 1.35
CA ASP A 30 9.11 0.32 1.57
C ASP A 30 8.46 -0.94 0.99
N PHE A 31 7.15 -1.11 1.18
CA PHE A 31 6.41 -2.23 0.59
C PHE A 31 6.44 -2.22 -0.94
N LEU A 32 6.30 -1.05 -1.56
CA LEU A 32 6.35 -0.90 -3.01
C LEU A 32 7.79 -1.10 -3.52
N ASP A 33 8.81 -0.59 -2.83
CA ASP A 33 10.20 -0.80 -3.22
C ASP A 33 10.62 -2.28 -3.12
N GLU A 34 10.13 -3.01 -2.11
CA GLU A 34 10.32 -4.45 -1.97
C GLU A 34 9.49 -5.29 -2.96
N TRP A 35 8.58 -4.66 -3.71
CA TRP A 35 7.73 -5.38 -4.65
C TRP A 35 8.55 -5.95 -5.82
N PRO A 36 8.36 -7.23 -6.20
CA PRO A 36 9.15 -7.88 -7.25
C PRO A 36 9.00 -7.18 -8.61
N GLU A 37 10.13 -6.93 -9.27
CA GLU A 37 10.21 -6.20 -10.55
C GLU A 37 9.36 -6.81 -11.66
N ASP A 38 9.30 -8.15 -11.74
CA ASP A 38 8.50 -8.88 -12.72
C ASP A 38 6.99 -8.61 -12.59
N ARG A 39 6.56 -8.06 -11.45
CA ARG A 39 5.17 -7.72 -11.12
C ARG A 39 4.99 -6.23 -10.86
N ARG A 40 5.99 -5.39 -11.16
CA ARG A 40 5.85 -3.94 -11.13
C ARG A 40 5.15 -3.52 -12.42
N ASP A 41 3.88 -3.21 -12.28
CA ASP A 41 3.03 -2.70 -13.33
C ASP A 41 2.91 -1.18 -13.25
N LEU A 42 2.18 -0.58 -14.20
CA LEU A 42 1.93 0.86 -14.22
C LEU A 42 1.22 1.35 -12.94
N ILE A 43 0.46 0.47 -12.28
CA ILE A 43 -0.29 0.77 -11.07
C ILE A 43 0.65 0.84 -9.88
N HIS A 44 1.63 -0.07 -9.77
CA HIS A 44 2.74 -0.01 -8.82
C HIS A 44 3.47 1.33 -8.90
N GLU A 45 3.95 1.71 -10.09
CA GLU A 45 4.70 2.95 -10.28
C GLU A 45 3.87 4.18 -9.88
N THR A 46 2.58 4.17 -10.22
CA THR A 46 1.65 5.23 -9.87
C THR A 46 1.45 5.33 -8.36
N ALA A 47 1.32 4.20 -7.67
CA ALA A 47 1.18 4.15 -6.22
C ALA A 47 2.45 4.67 -5.53
N LEU A 48 3.63 4.25 -5.99
CA LEU A 48 4.91 4.67 -5.43
C LEU A 48 5.11 6.18 -5.61
N LYS A 49 4.84 6.68 -6.82
CA LYS A 49 4.85 8.11 -7.14
C LYS A 49 3.96 8.91 -6.18
N ALA A 50 2.71 8.46 -5.99
CA ALA A 50 1.76 9.14 -5.12
C ALA A 50 2.20 9.14 -3.64
N CYS A 51 2.80 8.05 -3.16
CA CYS A 51 3.32 7.96 -1.81
C CYS A 51 4.52 8.89 -1.61
N CYS A 52 5.48 8.90 -2.55
CA CYS A 52 6.62 9.82 -2.52
C CYS A 52 6.19 11.30 -2.58
N ASP A 53 5.23 11.64 -3.45
CA ASP A 53 4.68 13.01 -3.54
C ASP A 53 4.03 13.44 -2.21
N ALA A 54 3.30 12.53 -1.55
CA ALA A 54 2.68 12.81 -0.26
C ALA A 54 3.71 12.94 0.87
N TYR A 55 4.79 12.16 0.82
CA TYR A 55 5.92 12.24 1.75
C TYR A 55 6.63 13.59 1.64
N GLY A 56 6.80 14.10 0.42
CA GLY A 56 7.31 15.45 0.16
C GLY A 56 6.32 16.58 0.49
N GLY A 57 5.10 16.26 0.93
CA GLY A 57 4.05 17.25 1.23
C GLY A 57 3.38 17.86 0.00
N HIS A 58 3.62 17.32 -1.19
CA HIS A 58 2.98 17.77 -2.44
C HIS A 58 1.54 17.26 -2.59
N LYS A 59 1.23 16.11 -1.98
CA LYS A 59 -0.11 15.51 -1.99
C LYS A 59 -0.60 15.20 -0.59
N PRO A 60 -1.93 15.19 -0.37
CA PRO A 60 -2.49 14.79 0.91
C PRO A 60 -2.33 13.26 1.10
N LEU A 61 -2.22 12.84 2.36
CA LEU A 61 -2.11 11.43 2.74
C LEU A 61 -3.25 10.55 2.21
N SER A 62 -4.45 11.11 2.13
CA SER A 62 -5.61 10.42 1.57
C SER A 62 -5.41 10.02 0.11
N ALA A 63 -4.71 10.84 -0.69
CA ALA A 63 -4.43 10.54 -2.08
C ALA A 63 -3.43 9.40 -2.23
N ALA A 64 -2.35 9.40 -1.43
CA ALA A 64 -1.40 8.30 -1.40
C ALA A 64 -2.04 6.99 -0.94
N ARG A 65 -2.86 7.05 0.13
CA ARG A 65 -3.63 5.90 0.61
C ARG A 65 -4.55 5.33 -0.46
N ALA A 66 -5.25 6.20 -1.20
CA ALA A 66 -6.15 5.78 -2.28
C ALA A 66 -5.39 5.10 -3.42
N ALA A 67 -4.23 5.64 -3.81
CA ALA A 67 -3.37 5.05 -4.84
C ALA A 67 -2.84 3.67 -4.41
N PHE A 68 -2.34 3.56 -3.18
CA PHE A 68 -1.90 2.29 -2.60
C PHE A 68 -3.03 1.27 -2.49
N TYR A 69 -4.22 1.69 -2.08
CA TYR A 69 -5.38 0.82 -2.02
C TYR A 69 -5.79 0.30 -3.41
N GLY A 70 -5.75 1.17 -4.43
CA GLY A 70 -5.97 0.78 -5.82
C GLY A 70 -4.97 -0.29 -6.28
N PHE A 71 -3.68 -0.09 -5.98
CA PHE A 71 -2.64 -1.09 -6.23
C PHE A 71 -2.93 -2.42 -5.52
N ALA A 72 -3.26 -2.39 -4.22
CA ALA A 72 -3.58 -3.60 -3.46
C ALA A 72 -4.84 -4.32 -3.94
N VAL A 73 -5.77 -3.64 -4.63
CA VAL A 73 -6.92 -4.26 -5.29
C VAL A 73 -6.52 -4.87 -6.63
N ASP A 74 -5.73 -4.18 -7.45
CA ASP A 74 -5.32 -4.69 -8.76
C ASP A 74 -4.36 -5.87 -8.66
N CYS A 75 -3.39 -5.78 -7.75
CA CYS A 75 -2.46 -6.86 -7.47
C CYS A 75 -3.16 -8.17 -7.06
N ARG A 76 -4.36 -8.08 -6.45
CA ARG A 76 -5.18 -9.27 -6.17
C ARG A 76 -5.76 -9.93 -7.41
N LEU A 77 -6.03 -9.16 -8.45
CA LEU A 77 -6.50 -9.69 -9.73
C LEU A 77 -5.38 -10.46 -10.44
N GLN A 78 -4.12 -10.08 -10.24
CA GLN A 78 -3.00 -10.66 -10.97
C GLN A 78 -2.53 -12.03 -10.43
N ASP A 79 -2.62 -12.27 -9.11
CA ASP A 79 -1.94 -13.46 -8.52
C ASP A 79 -2.88 -14.53 -7.93
N GLY A 80 -4.20 -14.28 -7.83
CA GLY A 80 -5.16 -15.27 -7.29
C GLY A 80 -4.91 -15.76 -5.84
N GLN A 81 -3.83 -15.32 -5.18
CA GLN A 81 -3.42 -15.74 -3.83
C GLN A 81 -3.41 -14.61 -2.78
N TRP A 82 -3.60 -13.34 -3.17
CA TRP A 82 -3.64 -12.21 -2.24
C TRP A 82 -5.08 -11.84 -1.84
N GLN A 83 -5.32 -11.68 -0.54
CA GLN A 83 -6.59 -11.19 0.01
C GLN A 83 -6.25 -9.95 0.84
N THR A 84 -6.85 -8.77 0.58
CA THR A 84 -6.87 -7.74 1.63
C THR A 84 -7.84 -8.21 2.67
N VAL A 85 -7.30 -8.45 3.83
CA VAL A 85 -8.09 -8.57 5.03
C VAL A 85 -8.44 -7.15 5.44
N SER A 86 -9.65 -6.70 5.10
CA SER A 86 -10.23 -5.59 5.83
C SER A 86 -10.45 -6.11 7.24
N VAL A 87 -9.55 -5.79 8.17
CA VAL A 87 -9.82 -6.04 9.58
C VAL A 87 -10.96 -5.12 9.97
N ASN A 88 -12.19 -5.63 9.88
CA ASN A 88 -13.30 -5.02 10.58
C ASN A 88 -12.94 -5.13 12.07
N SER A 89 -12.49 -4.01 12.63
CA SER A 89 -12.42 -3.86 14.07
C SER A 89 -13.86 -3.77 14.56
N ASP A 90 -14.53 -4.91 14.65
CA ASP A 90 -15.77 -5.05 15.41
C ASP A 90 -15.38 -4.92 16.89
N SER A 91 -15.77 -3.81 17.50
CA SER A 91 -15.83 -3.63 18.96
C SER A 91 -17.26 -3.86 19.43
#